data_AF-A0A815TTC1-F1
#
_entry.id   AF-A0A815TTC1-F1
#
_cell.length_a   1.000
_cell.length_b   1.000
_cell.length_c   1.000
_cell.angle_alpha   90.00
_cell.angle_beta   90.00
_cell.angle_gamma   90.00
#
_symmetry.space_group_name_H-M   'P 1'
#
loop_
_entity.id
_entity.type
_entity.pdbx_description
1 polymer ?
#
loop_
_entity_poly.entity_id
_entity_poly.type
_entity_poly.pdbx_seq_one_letter_code
_entity_poly.pdbx_strand_id
1 'polypeptide(L)'
;MLSDESLQVSTQIPLHETPVASLPLFSARTSQDSVHQCHETTTNDSASVETVIRHKTSWRWMIVFGSFCVHFVADGVLFSFGILMHIIKDDLHLELHTVGIIASLFVSLPLFLAPLSSALVNKVGCRCMTMLGGFLCSLGLLFASLLGNYIGALVGIGITCGIGLSCVYVPAVVIVAHYFDENRAIATAIAVGGTGLGNAVVAQLIHVLNNHYSDWRDVTLFLSGVLFTIVGFGALFRPVEFSFHRTINDNRLPPSRMTSVEKL
;
A
#
# COMPACT_ATOMS: atom_id res chain seq x y z
N MET A 1 -53.58 -50.37 25.99
CA MET A 1 -54.17 -50.51 24.65
C MET A 1 -53.40 -49.53 23.76
N LEU A 2 -52.26 -49.96 23.23
CA LEU A 2 -52.10 -50.66 21.94
C LEU A 2 -52.52 -49.72 20.79
N SER A 3 -51.55 -49.09 20.12
CA SER A 3 -50.89 -49.56 18.87
C SER A 3 -51.56 -48.86 17.67
N ASP A 4 -50.91 -48.35 16.64
CA ASP A 4 -49.60 -48.68 16.06
C ASP A 4 -49.08 -47.54 15.16
N GLU A 5 -47.76 -47.58 14.92
CA GLU A 5 -47.02 -47.35 13.65
C GLU A 5 -47.64 -46.48 12.53
N SER A 6 -46.93 -45.70 11.72
CA SER A 6 -45.51 -45.49 11.41
C SER A 6 -45.50 -44.39 10.33
N LEU A 7 -44.54 -43.46 10.36
CA LEU A 7 -43.72 -43.09 9.20
C LEU A 7 -42.71 -42.01 9.59
N GLN A 8 -41.46 -42.44 9.69
CA GLN A 8 -40.30 -41.56 9.59
C GLN A 8 -40.20 -41.03 8.15
N VAL A 9 -39.98 -39.73 7.99
CA VAL A 9 -39.31 -39.21 6.79
C VAL A 9 -38.12 -38.39 7.26
N SER A 10 -37.04 -39.14 7.50
CA SER A 10 -35.67 -38.66 7.54
C SER A 10 -35.28 -38.34 6.10
N THR A 11 -35.33 -37.07 5.70
CA THR A 11 -34.82 -36.66 4.38
C THR A 11 -33.30 -36.57 4.45
N GLN A 12 -32.67 -37.72 4.23
CA GLN A 12 -31.26 -37.83 3.88
C GLN A 12 -31.03 -37.10 2.54
N ILE A 13 -30.15 -36.10 2.55
CA ILE A 13 -29.59 -35.53 1.32
C ILE A 13 -28.37 -36.40 0.96
N PRO A 14 -28.36 -37.08 -0.21
CA PRO A 14 -27.30 -38.00 -0.58
C PRO A 14 -26.02 -37.25 -0.96
N LEU A 15 -24.89 -37.73 -0.42
CA LEU A 15 -23.54 -37.44 -0.92
C LEU A 15 -23.39 -38.07 -2.31
N HIS A 16 -23.63 -37.29 -3.36
CA HIS A 16 -23.27 -37.70 -4.72
C HIS A 16 -21.84 -37.24 -5.00
N GLU A 17 -20.89 -38.15 -4.73
CA GLU A 17 -19.52 -38.07 -5.21
C GLU A 17 -19.53 -37.94 -6.75
N THR A 18 -18.89 -36.89 -7.27
CA THR A 18 -18.52 -36.83 -8.68
C THR A 18 -17.03 -37.14 -8.83
N PRO A 19 -16.63 -37.87 -9.89
CA PRO A 19 -15.33 -38.53 -9.95
C PRO A 19 -14.24 -37.55 -10.33
N VAL A 20 -13.17 -37.52 -9.53
CA VAL A 20 -11.91 -36.85 -9.86
C VAL A 20 -11.26 -37.60 -11.02
N ALA A 21 -11.32 -37.00 -12.21
CA ALA A 21 -10.57 -37.47 -13.37
C ALA A 21 -9.07 -37.20 -13.14
N SER A 22 -8.35 -38.30 -12.90
CA SER A 22 -6.90 -38.46 -12.87
C SER A 22 -6.21 -38.08 -14.19
N LEU A 23 -5.00 -37.51 -14.12
CA LEU A 23 -3.80 -37.80 -14.94
C LEU A 23 -2.65 -36.79 -14.61
N PRO A 24 -1.36 -37.17 -14.69
CA PRO A 24 -0.68 -38.15 -13.85
C PRO A 24 0.51 -37.54 -13.06
N LEU A 25 0.83 -38.18 -11.94
CA LEU A 25 2.12 -38.12 -11.26
C LEU A 25 3.19 -38.78 -12.16
N PHE A 26 4.27 -38.06 -12.46
CA PHE A 26 5.53 -38.67 -12.93
C PHE A 26 6.64 -38.28 -11.95
N SER A 27 6.86 -39.16 -10.98
CA SER A 27 8.07 -39.21 -10.17
C SER A 27 8.94 -40.35 -10.70
N ALA A 28 10.23 -40.03 -10.92
CA ALA A 28 11.42 -40.86 -10.70
C ALA A 28 12.40 -40.83 -11.89
N ARG A 29 13.59 -40.25 -11.68
CA ARG A 29 14.85 -41.00 -11.85
C ARG A 29 16.04 -40.26 -11.24
N THR A 30 16.51 -40.76 -10.10
CA THR A 30 17.92 -40.68 -9.68
C THR A 30 18.75 -41.61 -10.55
N SER A 31 19.84 -41.11 -11.13
CA SER A 31 20.97 -41.91 -11.60
C SER A 31 22.23 -41.05 -11.55
N GLN A 32 23.02 -41.23 -10.47
CA GLN A 32 24.46 -40.97 -10.47
C GLN A 32 25.14 -42.06 -11.30
N ASP A 33 26.08 -41.64 -12.17
CA ASP A 33 27.33 -42.31 -12.57
C ASP A 33 27.76 -41.77 -13.94
N SER A 34 29.00 -41.42 -14.29
CA SER A 34 30.24 -41.12 -13.60
C SER A 34 31.22 -40.67 -14.72
N VAL A 35 31.95 -39.57 -14.48
CA VAL A 35 33.34 -39.30 -14.91
C VAL A 35 33.72 -39.46 -16.41
N HIS A 36 33.86 -38.33 -17.11
CA HIS A 36 35.10 -38.02 -17.84
C HIS A 36 35.29 -36.50 -17.96
N GLN A 37 36.37 -36.03 -17.34
CA GLN A 37 36.82 -34.66 -17.26
C GLN A 37 37.67 -34.32 -18.48
N CYS A 38 37.46 -33.16 -19.11
CA CYS A 38 38.52 -32.38 -19.72
C CYS A 38 38.20 -30.89 -19.65
N HIS A 39 39.24 -30.16 -19.27
CA HIS A 39 39.31 -28.77 -18.88
C HIS A 39 39.08 -27.85 -20.08
N GLU A 40 38.09 -26.96 -20.01
CA GLU A 40 38.18 -25.67 -20.70
C GLU A 40 37.50 -24.57 -19.88
N THR A 41 38.28 -23.53 -19.70
CA THR A 41 38.13 -22.45 -18.73
C THR A 41 37.13 -21.41 -19.24
N THR A 42 36.09 -21.14 -18.46
CA THR A 42 35.43 -19.82 -18.39
C THR A 42 34.64 -19.78 -17.08
N THR A 43 35.27 -19.46 -15.95
CA THR A 43 35.28 -18.10 -15.37
C THR A 43 33.93 -17.39 -15.56
N ASN A 44 33.03 -17.49 -14.60
CA ASN A 44 33.04 -16.54 -13.48
C ASN A 44 31.83 -16.76 -12.60
N ASP A 45 32.15 -17.04 -11.34
CA ASP A 45 31.37 -16.87 -10.13
C ASP A 45 29.99 -16.23 -10.30
N SER A 46 29.02 -17.03 -9.91
CA SER A 46 27.88 -16.64 -9.09
C SER A 46 28.23 -15.50 -8.11
N ALA A 47 28.26 -14.28 -8.61
CA ALA A 47 28.13 -13.08 -7.83
C ALA A 47 26.91 -12.36 -8.38
N SER A 48 25.74 -12.82 -7.92
CA SER A 48 24.56 -11.99 -7.83
C SER A 48 24.98 -10.64 -7.25
N VAL A 49 25.04 -9.61 -8.09
CA VAL A 49 25.14 -8.21 -7.64
C VAL A 49 23.77 -7.81 -7.10
N GLU A 50 23.34 -8.53 -6.07
CA GLU A 50 22.29 -8.11 -5.18
C GLU A 50 22.96 -7.10 -4.26
N THR A 51 22.77 -5.82 -4.57
CA THR A 51 23.17 -4.73 -3.67
C THR A 51 22.26 -4.79 -2.45
N VAL A 52 22.52 -5.77 -1.58
CA VAL A 52 21.91 -5.88 -0.25
C VAL A 52 22.44 -4.68 0.53
N ILE A 53 21.73 -3.55 0.47
CA ILE A 53 21.90 -2.46 1.42
C ILE A 53 21.52 -3.04 2.77
N ARG A 54 22.52 -3.58 3.48
CA ARG A 54 22.39 -4.11 4.83
C ARG A 54 22.22 -2.92 5.77
N HIS A 55 21.04 -2.30 5.73
CA HIS A 55 20.61 -1.37 6.76
C HIS A 55 20.87 -2.00 8.13
N LYS A 56 21.33 -1.20 9.10
CA LYS A 56 21.40 -1.62 10.51
C LYS A 56 20.06 -2.29 10.84
N THR A 57 20.11 -3.57 11.24
CA THR A 57 18.93 -4.45 11.38
C THR A 57 17.81 -3.82 12.21
N SER A 58 18.14 -2.90 13.12
CA SER A 58 17.18 -2.16 13.96
C SER A 58 16.37 -1.08 13.21
N TRP A 59 16.91 -0.41 12.20
CA TRP A 59 16.20 0.71 11.54
C TRP A 59 15.03 0.23 10.67
N ARG A 60 15.10 -1.02 10.16
CA ARG A 60 14.03 -1.67 9.39
C ARG A 60 12.69 -1.65 10.15
N TRP A 61 12.74 -1.91 11.47
CA TRP A 61 11.56 -1.91 12.33
C TRP A 61 10.99 -0.50 12.60
N MET A 62 11.84 0.52 12.62
CA MET A 62 11.37 1.91 12.75
C MET A 62 10.56 2.35 11.51
N ILE A 63 10.88 1.82 10.34
CA ILE A 63 10.14 2.10 9.10
C ILE A 63 8.79 1.39 9.11
N VAL A 64 8.74 0.15 9.61
CA VAL A 64 7.46 -0.56 9.81
C VAL A 64 6.57 0.23 10.78
N PHE A 65 7.14 0.71 11.89
CA PHE A 65 6.42 1.56 12.85
C PHE A 65 5.95 2.88 12.21
N GLY A 66 6.80 3.55 11.44
CA GLY A 66 6.42 4.77 10.72
C GLY A 66 5.29 4.52 9.72
N SER A 67 5.37 3.44 8.94
CA SER A 67 4.31 3.04 8.00
C SER A 67 3.02 2.64 8.73
N PHE A 68 3.12 1.99 9.88
CA PHE A 68 1.99 1.71 10.77
C PHE A 68 1.29 2.99 11.23
N CYS A 69 2.03 3.98 11.72
CA CYS A 69 1.46 5.27 12.13
C CYS A 69 0.82 6.02 10.94
N VAL A 70 1.44 5.96 9.76
CA VAL A 70 0.89 6.57 8.55
C VAL A 70 -0.44 5.91 8.16
N HIS A 71 -0.52 4.57 8.10
CA HIS A 71 -1.77 3.86 7.80
C HIS A 71 -2.81 4.07 8.89
N PHE A 72 -2.41 4.03 10.17
CA PHE A 72 -3.29 4.33 11.31
C PHE A 72 -4.01 5.66 11.14
N VAL A 73 -3.29 6.72 10.77
CA VAL A 73 -3.86 8.05 10.62
C VAL A 73 -4.61 8.19 9.29
N ALA A 74 -4.01 7.77 8.18
CA ALA A 74 -4.57 7.91 6.84
C ALA A 74 -5.86 7.09 6.67
N ASP A 75 -5.82 5.79 6.96
CA ASP A 75 -7.00 4.92 6.88
C ASP A 75 -8.01 5.23 7.96
N GLY A 76 -7.53 5.60 9.16
CA GLY A 76 -8.41 5.97 10.27
C GLY A 76 -9.33 7.12 9.87
N VAL A 77 -8.78 8.18 9.28
CA VAL A 77 -9.57 9.31 8.78
C VAL A 77 -10.41 8.92 7.56
N LEU A 78 -9.85 8.13 6.63
CA LEU A 78 -10.55 7.69 5.42
C LEU A 78 -11.83 6.92 5.74
N PHE A 79 -11.76 5.91 6.61
CA PHE A 79 -12.90 5.06 6.94
C PHE A 79 -13.86 5.69 7.95
N SER A 80 -13.34 6.51 8.88
CA SER A 80 -14.20 7.23 9.83
C SER A 80 -14.95 8.40 9.18
N PHE A 81 -14.61 8.79 7.95
CA PHE A 81 -15.34 9.81 7.19
C PHE A 81 -16.83 9.46 6.98
N GLY A 82 -17.18 8.17 7.01
CA GLY A 82 -18.59 7.74 6.94
C GLY A 82 -19.46 8.32 8.07
N ILE A 83 -18.90 8.54 9.26
CA ILE A 83 -19.60 9.20 10.37
C ILE A 83 -19.76 10.69 10.07
N LEU A 84 -18.70 11.32 9.57
CA LEU A 84 -18.70 12.74 9.23
C LEU A 84 -19.69 13.08 8.11
N MET A 85 -19.96 12.16 7.18
CA MET A 85 -20.99 12.35 6.17
C MET A 85 -22.38 12.61 6.78
N HIS A 86 -22.75 11.90 7.84
CA HIS A 86 -24.05 12.09 8.49
C HIS A 86 -24.13 13.48 9.14
N ILE A 87 -23.04 13.92 9.77
CA ILE A 87 -22.95 15.25 10.39
C ILE A 87 -23.05 16.35 9.31
N ILE A 88 -22.28 16.23 8.22
CA ILE A 88 -22.31 17.16 7.08
C ILE A 88 -23.70 17.24 6.47
N LYS A 89 -24.37 16.09 6.30
CA LYS A 89 -25.73 16.01 5.75
C LYS A 89 -26.71 16.79 6.62
N ASP A 90 -26.66 16.60 7.94
CA ASP A 90 -27.59 17.22 8.87
C ASP A 90 -27.35 18.74 8.97
N ASP A 91 -26.09 19.20 8.99
CA ASP A 91 -25.72 20.63 9.06
C ASP A 91 -25.99 21.41 7.77
N LEU A 92 -25.76 20.81 6.59
CA LEU A 92 -26.00 21.46 5.30
C LEU A 92 -27.42 21.22 4.76
N HIS A 93 -28.25 20.45 5.47
CA HIS A 93 -29.59 20.01 5.06
C HIS A 93 -29.61 19.41 3.64
N LEU A 94 -28.60 18.60 3.34
CA LEU A 94 -28.46 17.94 2.03
C LEU A 94 -29.00 16.52 2.06
N GLU A 95 -29.22 15.94 0.88
CA GLU A 95 -29.52 14.53 0.78
C GLU A 95 -28.27 13.66 1.00
N LEU A 96 -28.46 12.49 1.62
CA LEU A 96 -27.36 11.57 1.92
C LEU A 96 -26.62 11.13 0.64
N HIS A 97 -27.34 10.97 -0.47
CA HIS A 97 -26.75 10.58 -1.75
C HIS A 97 -25.77 11.65 -2.27
N THR A 98 -26.06 12.94 -2.04
CA THR A 98 -25.22 14.06 -2.48
C THR A 98 -23.91 14.09 -1.70
N VAL A 99 -23.98 13.93 -0.38
CA VAL A 99 -22.78 13.83 0.48
C VAL A 99 -22.02 12.52 0.21
N GLY A 100 -22.72 11.46 -0.18
CA GLY A 100 -22.12 10.16 -0.54
C GLY A 100 -21.17 10.22 -1.73
N ILE A 101 -21.35 11.19 -2.63
CA ILE A 101 -20.40 11.42 -3.73
C ILE A 101 -19.02 11.82 -3.19
N ILE A 102 -18.97 12.61 -2.11
CA ILE A 102 -17.72 13.05 -1.49
C ILE A 102 -16.94 11.85 -0.95
N ALA A 103 -17.58 11.00 -0.16
CA ALA A 103 -16.93 9.80 0.38
C ALA A 103 -16.53 8.81 -0.72
N SER A 104 -17.38 8.65 -1.73
CA SER A 104 -17.09 7.79 -2.88
C SER A 104 -15.82 8.27 -3.60
N LEU A 105 -15.69 9.57 -3.86
CA LEU A 105 -14.47 10.16 -4.44
C LEU A 105 -13.26 10.00 -3.52
N PHE A 106 -13.45 10.24 -2.22
CA PHE A 106 -12.38 10.18 -1.23
C PHE A 106 -11.73 8.79 -1.15
N VAL A 107 -12.51 7.71 -1.29
CA VAL A 107 -12.02 6.33 -1.30
C VAL A 107 -11.58 5.87 -2.69
N SER A 108 -12.29 6.24 -3.75
CA SER A 108 -12.01 5.76 -5.11
C SER A 108 -10.78 6.42 -5.75
N LEU A 109 -10.50 7.69 -5.48
CA LEU A 109 -9.35 8.39 -6.06
C LEU A 109 -8.00 7.80 -5.66
N PRO A 110 -7.74 7.46 -4.38
CA PRO A 110 -6.52 6.75 -3.99
C PRO A 110 -6.28 5.46 -4.78
N LEU A 111 -7.34 4.68 -5.01
CA LEU A 111 -7.29 3.43 -5.77
C LEU A 111 -7.01 3.69 -7.25
N PHE A 112 -7.68 4.66 -7.85
CA PHE A 112 -7.50 5.02 -9.25
C PHE A 112 -6.11 5.60 -9.54
N LEU A 113 -5.57 6.39 -8.61
CA LEU A 113 -4.26 7.02 -8.73
C LEU A 113 -3.10 6.16 -8.24
N ALA A 114 -3.35 4.99 -7.63
CA ALA A 114 -2.31 4.13 -7.10
C ALA A 114 -1.22 3.74 -8.13
N PRO A 115 -1.54 3.36 -9.39
CA PRO A 115 -0.51 3.06 -10.40
C PRO A 115 0.31 4.29 -10.78
N LEU A 116 -0.34 5.45 -10.90
CA LEU A 116 0.32 6.70 -11.23
C LEU A 116 1.27 7.14 -10.10
N SER A 117 0.81 7.04 -8.86
CA SER A 117 1.59 7.29 -7.66
C SER A 117 2.78 6.32 -7.55
N SER A 118 2.62 5.06 -7.96
CA SER A 118 3.70 4.06 -7.99
C SER A 118 4.77 4.38 -9.04
N ALA A 119 4.40 4.91 -10.20
CA ALA A 119 5.37 5.41 -11.16
C ALA A 119 6.12 6.65 -10.61
N LEU A 120 5.43 7.51 -9.86
CA LEU A 120 5.99 8.75 -9.33
C LEU A 120 6.94 8.52 -8.15
N VAL A 121 6.68 7.52 -7.30
CA VAL A 121 7.54 7.22 -6.14
C VAL A 121 8.95 6.84 -6.56
N ASN A 122 9.11 6.20 -7.72
CA ASN A 122 10.42 5.83 -8.28
C ASN A 122 11.26 7.06 -8.69
N LYS A 123 10.63 8.21 -8.97
CA LYS A 123 11.32 9.45 -9.37
C LYS A 123 11.52 10.42 -8.22
N VAL A 124 10.50 10.59 -7.37
CA VAL A 124 10.47 11.59 -6.29
C VAL A 124 11.02 11.02 -4.97
N GLY A 125 10.97 9.70 -4.82
CA GLY A 125 11.34 8.99 -3.60
C GLY A 125 10.19 8.92 -2.58
N CYS A 126 10.27 7.93 -1.69
CA CYS A 126 9.21 7.65 -0.71
C CYS A 126 9.01 8.78 0.30
N ARG A 127 10.10 9.42 0.75
CA ARG A 127 10.09 10.46 1.78
C ARG A 127 9.34 11.70 1.33
N CYS A 128 9.79 12.32 0.25
CA CYS A 128 9.21 13.55 -0.28
C CYS A 128 7.75 13.35 -0.69
N MET A 129 7.45 12.19 -1.28
CA MET A 129 6.10 11.86 -1.71
C MET A 129 5.11 11.73 -0.53
N THR A 130 5.51 11.06 0.56
CA THR A 130 4.69 10.94 1.78
C THR A 130 4.47 12.29 2.45
N MET A 131 5.52 13.12 2.57
CA MET A 131 5.42 14.45 3.17
C MET A 131 4.51 15.37 2.33
N LEU A 132 4.64 15.35 1.01
CA LEU A 132 3.81 16.15 0.12
C LEU A 132 2.35 15.69 0.16
N GLY A 133 2.11 14.38 0.15
CA GLY A 133 0.76 13.81 0.25
C GLY A 133 0.08 14.16 1.58
N GLY A 134 0.77 14.01 2.72
CA GLY A 134 0.24 14.37 4.04
C GLY A 134 -0.06 15.87 4.16
N PHE A 135 0.82 16.72 3.62
CA PHE A 135 0.56 18.17 3.55
C PHE A 135 -0.65 18.49 2.69
N LEU A 136 -0.78 17.86 1.52
CA LEU A 136 -1.90 18.07 0.61
C LEU A 136 -3.23 17.62 1.22
N CYS A 137 -3.25 16.48 1.93
CA CYS A 137 -4.42 16.04 2.69
C CYS A 137 -4.81 17.02 3.80
N SER A 138 -3.85 17.47 4.60
CA SER A 138 -4.10 18.45 5.65
C SER A 138 -4.66 19.75 5.06
N LEU A 139 -4.07 20.24 3.97
CA LEU A 139 -4.52 21.44 3.27
C LEU A 139 -5.93 21.26 2.67
N GLY A 140 -6.25 20.09 2.12
CA GLY A 140 -7.57 19.78 1.57
C GLY A 140 -8.68 19.82 2.64
N LEU A 141 -8.43 19.21 3.80
CA LEU A 141 -9.38 19.28 4.93
C LEU A 141 -9.49 20.68 5.52
N LEU A 142 -8.36 21.40 5.64
CA LEU A 142 -8.35 22.78 6.12
C LEU A 142 -9.17 23.67 5.18
N PHE A 143 -8.97 23.54 3.87
CA PHE A 143 -9.73 24.27 2.86
C PHE A 143 -11.23 23.95 2.92
N ALA A 144 -11.60 22.68 3.09
CA ALA A 144 -12.98 22.27 3.25
C ALA A 144 -13.64 22.90 4.49
N SER A 145 -12.93 22.93 5.62
CA SER A 145 -13.39 23.55 6.87
C SER A 145 -13.62 25.06 6.69
N LEU A 146 -12.69 25.77 6.03
CA LEU A 146 -12.78 27.21 5.80
C LEU A 146 -13.92 27.61 4.86
N LEU A 147 -14.14 26.85 3.78
CA LEU A 147 -15.22 27.13 2.83
C LEU A 147 -16.59 26.84 3.42
N GLY A 148 -16.69 25.76 4.22
CA GLY A 148 -17.90 25.45 4.94
C GLY A 148 -19.12 25.16 4.08
N ASN A 149 -18.92 24.81 2.80
CA ASN A 149 -19.97 24.53 1.82
C ASN A 149 -19.75 23.17 1.15
N TYR A 150 -20.78 22.65 0.47
CA TYR A 150 -20.73 21.36 -0.21
C TYR A 150 -19.61 21.27 -1.26
N ILE A 151 -19.44 22.31 -2.08
CA ILE A 151 -18.42 22.33 -3.13
C ILE A 151 -17.01 22.31 -2.55
N GLY A 152 -16.78 23.03 -1.45
CA GLY A 152 -15.52 23.03 -0.71
C GLY A 152 -15.22 21.68 -0.09
N ALA A 153 -16.23 20.99 0.45
CA ALA A 153 -16.07 19.62 0.93
C ALA A 153 -15.80 18.63 -0.21
N LEU A 154 -16.48 18.76 -1.34
CA LEU A 154 -16.26 17.91 -2.53
C LEU A 154 -14.83 18.06 -3.09
N VAL A 155 -14.39 19.30 -3.27
CA VAL A 155 -13.06 19.59 -3.82
C VAL A 155 -11.97 19.31 -2.79
N GLY A 156 -12.11 19.81 -1.56
CA GLY A 156 -11.11 19.67 -0.51
C GLY A 156 -10.99 18.25 0.03
N ILE A 157 -12.09 17.66 0.49
CA ILE A 157 -12.09 16.32 1.09
C ILE A 157 -12.08 15.24 0.01
N GLY A 158 -12.99 15.31 -0.97
CA GLY A 158 -13.09 14.30 -2.01
C GLY A 158 -11.84 14.28 -2.90
N ILE A 159 -11.59 15.37 -3.62
CA ILE A 159 -10.56 15.41 -4.67
C ILE A 159 -9.16 15.61 -4.08
N THR A 160 -8.92 16.71 -3.35
CA THR A 160 -7.59 17.07 -2.86
C THR A 160 -7.06 16.07 -1.85
N CYS A 161 -7.87 15.67 -0.85
CA CYS A 161 -7.42 14.63 0.09
C CYS A 161 -7.33 13.25 -0.55
N GLY A 162 -8.19 12.90 -1.52
CA GLY A 162 -8.09 11.64 -2.26
C GLY A 162 -6.77 11.52 -3.05
N ILE A 163 -6.35 12.59 -3.73
CA ILE A 163 -5.05 12.66 -4.42
C ILE A 163 -3.90 12.62 -3.40
N GLY A 164 -4.01 13.35 -2.29
CA GLY A 164 -3.00 13.35 -1.24
C GLY A 164 -2.80 11.96 -0.63
N LEU A 165 -3.89 11.24 -0.34
CA LEU A 165 -3.86 9.89 0.23
C LEU A 165 -3.19 8.90 -0.71
N SER A 166 -3.44 8.97 -2.03
CA SER A 166 -2.73 8.12 -3.01
C SER A 166 -1.21 8.30 -2.91
N CYS A 167 -0.76 9.53 -2.66
CA CYS A 167 0.64 9.88 -2.50
C CYS A 167 1.21 9.50 -1.12
N VAL A 168 0.38 9.13 -0.15
CA VAL A 168 0.79 8.65 1.17
C VAL A 168 0.81 7.12 1.23
N TYR A 169 -0.25 6.45 0.74
CA TYR A 169 -0.38 4.99 0.80
C TYR A 169 0.71 4.27 0.02
N VAL A 170 0.92 4.69 -1.23
CA VAL A 170 1.85 4.01 -2.13
C VAL A 170 3.28 3.99 -1.56
N PRO A 171 3.90 5.13 -1.20
CA PRO A 171 5.25 5.09 -0.62
C PRO A 171 5.30 4.37 0.73
N ALA A 172 4.25 4.43 1.55
CA ALA A 172 4.21 3.74 2.85
C ALA A 172 4.27 2.21 2.71
N VAL A 173 3.65 1.64 1.66
CA VAL A 173 3.74 0.21 1.36
C VAL A 173 5.05 -0.14 0.66
N VAL A 174 5.45 0.67 -0.33
CA VAL A 174 6.66 0.42 -1.14
C VAL A 174 7.93 0.45 -0.29
N ILE A 175 8.05 1.38 0.66
CA ILE A 175 9.24 1.46 1.53
C ILE A 175 9.38 0.23 2.43
N VAL A 176 8.28 -0.33 2.94
CA VAL A 176 8.32 -1.54 3.76
C VAL A 176 8.76 -2.74 2.92
N ALA A 177 8.25 -2.85 1.70
CA ALA A 177 8.62 -3.91 0.77
C ALA A 177 10.11 -3.86 0.36
N HIS A 178 10.69 -2.66 0.20
CA HIS A 178 12.13 -2.52 -0.09
C HIS A 178 13.03 -2.86 1.09
N TYR A 179 12.55 -2.68 2.31
CA TYR A 179 13.33 -2.99 3.51
C TYR A 179 13.13 -4.43 3.99
N PHE A 180 12.42 -5.33 3.31
CA PHE A 180 12.32 -6.75 3.73
C PHE A 180 12.26 -7.64 2.48
N ASP A 181 13.24 -8.54 2.30
CA ASP A 181 13.27 -9.43 1.12
C ASP A 181 12.54 -10.75 1.42
N GLU A 182 12.88 -11.41 2.53
CA GLU A 182 12.36 -12.73 2.90
C GLU A 182 11.01 -12.66 3.65
N ASN A 183 10.80 -11.62 4.47
CA ASN A 183 9.62 -11.46 5.33
C ASN A 183 8.72 -10.25 4.97
N ARG A 184 8.70 -9.86 3.68
CA ARG A 184 7.93 -8.69 3.20
C ARG A 184 6.45 -8.74 3.55
N ALA A 185 5.82 -9.90 3.45
CA ALA A 185 4.39 -10.04 3.69
C ALA A 185 4.02 -9.75 5.16
N ILE A 186 4.81 -10.27 6.11
CA ILE A 186 4.59 -10.05 7.54
C ILE A 186 4.85 -8.59 7.90
N ALA A 187 5.93 -7.99 7.39
CA ALA A 187 6.25 -6.59 7.65
C ALA A 187 5.16 -5.64 7.12
N THR A 188 4.69 -5.87 5.89
CA THR A 188 3.58 -5.09 5.30
C THR A 188 2.27 -5.34 6.04
N ALA A 189 1.98 -6.58 6.46
CA ALA A 189 0.78 -6.86 7.25
C ALA A 189 0.80 -6.15 8.61
N ILE A 190 1.95 -6.09 9.29
CA ILE A 190 2.09 -5.32 10.53
C ILE A 190 1.88 -3.84 10.23
N ALA A 191 2.50 -3.29 9.18
CA ALA A 191 2.32 -1.89 8.80
C ALA A 191 0.85 -1.53 8.51
N VAL A 192 0.17 -2.34 7.69
CA VAL A 192 -1.25 -2.13 7.33
C VAL A 192 -2.18 -2.49 8.50
N GLY A 193 -1.75 -3.29 9.48
CA GLY A 193 -2.51 -3.60 10.68
C GLY A 193 -2.93 -2.35 11.48
N GLY A 194 -2.25 -1.23 11.29
CA GLY A 194 -2.61 0.07 11.89
C GLY A 194 -3.98 0.59 11.48
N THR A 195 -4.46 0.25 10.29
CA THR A 195 -5.77 0.66 9.74
C THR A 195 -6.92 0.34 10.68
N GLY A 196 -6.94 -0.87 11.26
CA GLY A 196 -8.03 -1.31 12.14
C GLY A 196 -8.09 -0.53 13.45
N LEU A 197 -6.94 -0.38 14.11
CA LEU A 197 -6.83 0.40 15.34
C LEU A 197 -7.07 1.89 15.09
N GLY A 198 -6.58 2.41 13.96
CA GLY A 198 -6.77 3.79 13.52
C GLY A 198 -8.23 4.12 13.34
N ASN A 199 -8.98 3.27 12.64
CA ASN A 199 -10.41 3.47 12.43
C ASN A 199 -11.18 3.47 13.76
N ALA A 200 -10.89 2.53 14.67
CA ALA A 200 -11.55 2.51 15.98
C ALA A 200 -11.26 3.78 16.78
N VAL A 201 -10.00 4.22 16.85
CA VAL A 201 -9.61 5.41 17.63
C VAL A 201 -10.16 6.69 17.00
N VAL A 202 -10.04 6.87 15.69
CA VAL A 202 -10.54 8.06 14.99
C VAL A 202 -12.07 8.12 15.03
N ALA A 203 -12.77 6.99 14.91
CA ALA A 203 -14.22 6.98 15.07
C ALA A 203 -14.67 7.45 16.46
N GLN A 204 -14.04 6.93 17.53
CA GLN A 204 -14.32 7.40 18.90
C GLN A 204 -13.98 8.88 19.06
N LEU A 205 -12.87 9.32 18.47
CA LEU A 205 -12.46 10.72 18.49
C LEU A 205 -13.51 11.62 17.82
N ILE A 206 -14.02 11.25 16.65
CA ILE A 206 -15.10 11.98 15.96
C ILE A 206 -16.37 12.02 16.82
N HIS A 207 -16.75 10.92 17.47
CA HIS A 207 -17.90 10.91 18.37
C HIS A 207 -17.75 11.87 19.56
N VAL A 208 -16.58 11.88 20.20
CA VAL A 208 -16.28 12.79 21.31
C VAL A 208 -16.28 14.24 20.81
N LEU A 209 -15.70 14.49 19.64
CA LEU A 209 -15.69 15.82 19.03
C LEU A 209 -17.10 16.30 18.71
N ASN A 210 -17.95 15.45 18.15
CA ASN A 210 -19.34 15.79 17.82
C ASN A 210 -20.19 16.11 19.06
N ASN A 211 -19.83 15.58 20.23
CA ASN A 211 -20.50 15.94 21.48
C ASN A 211 -20.08 17.31 22.02
N HIS A 212 -18.90 17.81 21.62
CA HIS A 212 -18.35 19.07 22.12
C HIS A 212 -18.50 20.21 21.11
N TYR A 213 -18.39 19.90 19.82
CA TYR A 213 -18.54 20.80 18.70
C TYR A 213 -19.80 20.40 17.92
N SER A 214 -20.75 21.32 17.76
CA SER A 214 -21.94 21.08 16.93
C SER A 214 -21.65 21.13 15.43
N ASP A 215 -20.59 21.83 15.01
CA ASP A 215 -20.33 22.10 13.60
C ASP A 215 -19.36 21.08 12.98
N TRP A 216 -19.72 20.53 11.81
CA TRP A 216 -18.85 19.62 11.05
C TRP A 216 -17.50 20.25 10.65
N ARG A 217 -17.44 21.58 10.55
CA ARG A 217 -16.25 22.34 10.14
C ARG A 217 -15.14 22.25 11.17
N ASP A 218 -15.48 22.30 12.45
CA ASP A 218 -14.52 22.22 13.55
C ASP A 218 -13.96 20.80 13.66
N VAL A 219 -14.81 19.79 13.47
CA VAL A 219 -14.38 18.38 13.41
C VAL A 219 -13.42 18.15 12.26
N THR A 220 -13.72 18.70 11.08
CA THR A 220 -12.87 18.61 9.90
C THR A 220 -11.54 19.35 10.08
N LEU A 221 -11.57 20.51 10.75
CA LEU A 221 -10.37 21.28 11.09
C LEU A 221 -9.44 20.50 12.01
N PHE A 222 -10.00 19.86 13.04
CA PHE A 222 -9.22 19.03 13.95
C PHE A 222 -8.62 17.82 13.22
N LEU A 223 -9.39 17.16 12.36
CA LEU A 223 -8.91 16.07 11.50
C LEU A 223 -7.77 16.52 10.55
N SER A 224 -7.79 17.77 10.07
CA SER A 224 -6.68 18.33 9.28
C SER A 224 -5.37 18.33 10.08
N GLY A 225 -5.41 18.70 11.37
CA GLY A 225 -4.25 18.65 12.26
C GLY A 225 -3.77 17.21 12.50
N VAL A 226 -4.70 16.27 12.64
CA VAL A 226 -4.38 14.84 12.75
C VAL A 226 -3.68 14.34 11.48
N LEU A 227 -4.18 14.66 10.28
CA LEU A 227 -3.52 14.30 9.02
C LEU A 227 -2.16 14.98 8.84
N PHE A 228 -1.96 16.18 9.38
CA PHE A 228 -0.66 16.86 9.32
C PHE A 228 0.45 16.06 10.03
N THR A 229 0.12 15.25 11.04
CA THR A 229 1.10 14.38 11.72
C THR A 229 1.77 13.37 10.77
N ILE A 230 1.11 13.02 9.66
CA ILE A 230 1.69 12.19 8.59
C ILE A 230 2.97 12.81 8.04
N VAL A 231 3.07 14.15 7.96
CA VAL A 231 4.30 14.82 7.49
C VAL A 231 5.47 14.52 8.43
N GLY A 232 5.21 14.51 9.75
CA GLY A 232 6.20 14.13 10.75
C GLY A 232 6.64 12.68 10.63
N PHE A 233 5.69 11.75 10.47
CA PHE A 233 6.00 10.33 10.26
C PHE A 233 6.69 10.07 8.91
N GLY A 234 6.31 10.80 7.86
CA GLY A 234 6.95 10.75 6.55
C GLY A 234 8.41 11.23 6.58
N ALA A 235 8.76 12.14 7.49
CA ALA A 235 10.16 12.55 7.69
C ALA A 235 11.04 11.41 8.26
N LEU A 236 10.43 10.40 8.90
CA LEU A 236 11.13 9.21 9.40
C LEU A 236 11.58 8.27 8.27
N PHE A 237 10.92 8.35 7.10
CA PHE A 237 11.31 7.58 5.92
C PHE A 237 12.64 8.07 5.39
N ARG A 238 13.73 7.45 5.82
CA ARG A 238 15.07 7.77 5.33
C ARG A 238 15.18 7.37 3.86
N PRO A 239 15.62 8.28 2.97
CA PRO A 239 15.78 7.96 1.56
C PRO A 239 16.79 6.82 1.42
N VAL A 240 16.38 5.78 0.71
CA VAL A 240 17.27 4.70 0.32
C VAL A 240 17.96 5.20 -0.94
N GLU A 241 19.25 5.50 -0.86
CA GLU A 241 20.04 5.83 -2.05
C GLU A 241 20.13 4.58 -2.92
N PHE A 242 19.28 4.51 -3.95
CA PHE A 242 19.44 3.56 -5.03
C PHE A 242 20.66 4.00 -5.86
N SER A 243 21.85 3.56 -5.45
CA SER A 243 23.03 3.64 -6.31
C SER A 243 22.86 2.59 -7.41
N PHE A 244 22.21 2.95 -8.51
CA PHE A 244 22.21 2.13 -9.71
C PHE A 244 23.62 2.22 -10.32
N HIS A 245 24.53 1.39 -9.82
CA HIS A 245 25.82 1.21 -10.45
C HIS A 245 25.55 0.46 -11.76
N ARG A 246 25.23 1.21 -12.82
CA ARG A 246 25.27 0.69 -14.18
C ARG A 246 26.75 0.36 -14.41
N THR A 247 27.12 -0.91 -14.26
CA THR A 247 28.39 -1.40 -14.78
C THR A 247 28.28 -1.24 -16.29
N ILE A 248 28.70 -0.08 -16.82
CA ILE A 248 29.07 0.01 -18.22
C ILE A 248 30.23 -0.95 -18.34
N ASN A 249 29.93 -2.14 -18.84
CA ASN A 249 30.93 -3.12 -19.17
C ASN A 249 31.64 -2.57 -20.42
N ASP A 250 32.61 -1.68 -20.20
CA ASP A 250 33.37 -0.95 -21.22
C ASP A 250 34.38 -1.86 -21.97
N ASN A 251 34.07 -3.16 -22.05
CA ASN A 251 34.91 -4.19 -22.66
C ASN A 251 34.24 -4.86 -23.87
N ARG A 252 33.28 -4.20 -24.53
CA ARG A 252 32.67 -4.68 -25.80
C ARG A 252 32.80 -3.70 -26.97
N LEU A 253 33.86 -2.90 -27.01
CA LEU A 253 34.34 -2.40 -28.29
C LEU A 253 35.61 -3.16 -28.64
N PRO A 254 35.57 -4.14 -29.59
CA PRO A 254 36.81 -4.72 -30.08
C PRO A 254 37.65 -3.58 -30.68
N PRO A 255 38.97 -3.50 -30.40
CA PRO A 255 39.82 -2.54 -31.08
C PRO A 255 39.69 -2.79 -32.58
N SER A 256 39.20 -1.78 -33.29
CA SER A 256 39.17 -1.74 -34.73
C SER A 256 40.55 -2.18 -35.24
N ARG A 257 40.58 -3.30 -35.98
CA ARG A 257 41.76 -3.72 -36.74
C ARG A 257 42.22 -2.52 -37.55
N MET A 258 43.34 -1.93 -37.16
CA MET A 258 44.20 -1.21 -38.09
C MET A 258 44.69 -2.25 -39.10
N THR A 259 43.97 -2.39 -40.21
CA THR A 259 44.53 -3.04 -41.39
C THR A 259 45.59 -2.11 -41.95
N SER A 260 46.84 -2.42 -41.64
CA SER A 260 47.99 -2.00 -42.42
C SER A 260 47.74 -2.36 -43.88
N VAL A 261 47.35 -1.37 -44.69
CA VAL A 261 47.51 -1.46 -46.13
C VAL A 261 48.97 -1.13 -46.40
N GLU A 262 49.70 -2.21 -46.63
CA GLU A 262 51.08 -2.29 -47.06
C GLU A 262 51.31 -1.34 -48.25
N LYS A 263 52.32 -0.48 -48.10
CA LYS A 263 53.09 0.02 -49.25
C LYS A 263 53.86 -1.17 -49.81
N LEU A 264 53.54 -1.59 -51.02
CA LEU A 264 54.47 -1.90 -52.14
C LEU A 264 53.67 -2.52 -53.30
#